data_AF-A0A660ZQB3-F1
#
_entry.id   AF-A0A660ZQB3-F1
#
_cell.length_a   1.000
_cell.length_b   1.000
_cell.length_c   1.000
_cell.angle_alpha   90.00
_cell.angle_beta   90.00
_cell.angle_gamma   90.00
#
_symmetry.space_group_name_H-M   'P 1'
#
loop_
_entity.id
_entity.type
_entity.pdbx_description
1 polymer ?
#
loop_
_entity_poly.entity_id
_entity_poly.type
_entity_poly.pdbx_seq_one_letter_code
_entity_poly.pdbx_strand_id
1 'polypeptide(L)'
;TGGKAGSATIKWLYAALALPALVLASTVGGFVASVRSVKQQTRDAVPATAGPVHWSWRKRKIPALNDDLRRGGILMAIVNAGVLITLVLSFLAGGRVAIDVLTLVLLLAMGAVVLVVRGLASEGLLSRTETARFATSLLLTVFSGCFLWMSTILAVLDGHAVLGVGAASAVVLAGIVACVTVGWNARRGAAAIFVALLLVFVMNPLAITKSSPSALSTQLASMELDPGSLANWESADAIFTALHDVGAATPDLTVQRERLARTIDRGAIVHPVVWTAAAHMGWIDDAQWARIAEGSYGASQMERLLAEGRPMLASDYDEYVVPMLLATHDLSSVERERVAANVLAEWPTTGEHGALTDAAMRVRALEWLGRDDLVQAQRTAIRELLVSHWVAPGTTGIFGSAGGFTSNPEEFRTSFADDTWAAIELMSRVGVPAEIDRFWLRGHLRKDARAWPLFFEIFPELNALPRAGLLRLERELGMPERSWLEALLAERLLIATLLLVSLCLLAIRLSPKSPEQAGEGAQP
;
A
#
# COMPACT_ATOMS: atom_id res chain seq x y z
N THR A 1 -13.25 2.54 29.85
CA THR A 1 -12.20 3.58 29.93
C THR A 1 -12.16 4.37 28.62
N GLY A 2 -13.05 5.36 28.41
CA GLY A 2 -13.32 5.94 27.08
C GLY A 2 -12.94 7.42 26.84
N GLY A 3 -12.24 8.10 27.76
CA GLY A 3 -12.11 9.56 27.70
C GLY A 3 -10.81 10.14 27.12
N LYS A 4 -9.72 9.37 27.01
CA LYS A 4 -8.38 9.92 26.70
C LYS A 4 -7.97 9.84 25.23
N ALA A 5 -8.56 8.94 24.44
CA ALA A 5 -8.23 8.79 23.02
C ALA A 5 -8.59 10.06 22.20
N GLY A 6 -9.74 10.68 22.45
CA GLY A 6 -10.22 11.82 21.65
C GLY A 6 -9.34 13.07 21.69
N SER A 7 -8.61 13.34 22.80
CA SER A 7 -7.78 14.55 22.88
C SER A 7 -6.46 14.44 22.11
N ALA A 8 -5.93 13.22 21.97
CA ALA A 8 -4.73 12.97 21.18
C ALA A 8 -5.07 13.07 19.68
N THR A 9 -6.19 12.48 19.25
CA THR A 9 -6.65 12.52 17.86
C THR A 9 -6.88 13.95 17.36
N ILE A 10 -7.48 14.81 18.19
CA ILE A 10 -7.72 16.22 17.84
C ILE A 10 -6.41 17.00 17.73
N LYS A 11 -5.44 16.78 18.61
CA LYS A 11 -4.12 17.45 18.54
C LYS A 11 -3.31 17.03 17.32
N TRP A 12 -3.35 15.74 16.98
CA TRP A 12 -2.75 15.22 15.75
C TRP A 12 -3.45 15.74 14.49
N LEU A 13 -4.78 15.93 14.52
CA LEU A 13 -5.52 16.55 13.43
C LEU A 13 -5.07 18.00 13.19
N TYR A 14 -4.90 18.81 14.23
CA TYR A 14 -4.41 20.18 14.08
C TYR A 14 -2.96 20.23 13.61
N ALA A 15 -2.09 19.35 14.09
CA ALA A 15 -0.71 19.23 13.61
C ALA A 15 -0.67 18.78 12.14
N ALA A 16 -1.54 17.82 11.77
CA ALA A 16 -1.74 17.38 10.40
C ALA A 16 -2.33 18.50 9.52
N LEU A 17 -3.13 19.43 10.03
CA LEU A 17 -3.65 20.55 9.23
C LEU A 17 -2.71 21.76 9.15
N ALA A 18 -1.84 21.95 10.16
CA ALA A 18 -0.90 23.07 10.21
C ALA A 18 0.25 22.94 9.20
N LEU A 19 0.81 21.74 9.03
CA LEU A 19 1.88 21.49 8.06
C LEU A 19 1.45 21.81 6.61
N PRO A 20 0.25 21.39 6.14
CA PRO A 20 -0.30 21.75 4.83
C PRO A 20 -0.49 23.24 4.65
N ALA A 21 -1.05 23.92 5.67
CA ALA A 21 -1.24 25.36 5.61
C ALA A 21 0.10 26.09 5.44
N LEU A 22 1.16 25.61 6.11
CA LEU A 22 2.52 26.14 5.97
C LEU A 22 3.15 25.81 4.62
N VAL A 23 3.00 24.58 4.11
CA VAL A 23 3.52 24.19 2.78
C VAL A 23 2.81 24.97 1.68
N LEU A 24 1.48 25.10 1.73
CA LEU A 24 0.71 25.93 0.79
C LEU A 24 1.05 27.43 0.92
N ALA A 25 1.19 27.95 2.13
CA ALA A 25 1.60 29.34 2.32
C ALA A 25 3.00 29.59 1.74
N SER A 26 3.92 28.63 1.87
CA SER A 26 5.26 28.72 1.31
C SER A 26 5.29 28.67 -0.22
N THR A 27 4.44 27.84 -0.84
CA THR A 27 4.35 27.71 -2.30
C THR A 27 3.64 28.92 -2.93
N VAL A 28 2.57 29.40 -2.29
CA VAL A 28 1.90 30.67 -2.67
C VAL A 28 2.87 31.85 -2.50
N GLY A 29 3.60 31.91 -1.39
CA GLY A 29 4.60 32.94 -1.14
C GLY A 29 5.73 32.95 -2.18
N GLY A 30 6.29 31.76 -2.49
CA GLY A 30 7.32 31.60 -3.52
C GLY A 30 6.84 31.98 -4.92
N PHE A 31 5.59 31.66 -5.25
CA PHE A 31 4.97 32.04 -6.51
C PHE A 31 4.76 33.56 -6.63
N VAL A 32 4.15 34.18 -5.61
CA VAL A 32 3.92 35.64 -5.59
C VAL A 32 5.24 36.40 -5.67
N ALA A 33 6.27 35.92 -4.97
CA ALA A 33 7.62 36.47 -5.06
C ALA A 33 8.20 36.34 -6.47
N SER A 34 7.99 35.19 -7.14
CA SER A 34 8.45 34.95 -8.51
C SER A 34 7.74 35.86 -9.52
N VAL A 35 6.42 36.03 -9.42
CA VAL A 35 5.66 36.95 -10.30
C VAL A 35 6.06 38.40 -10.08
N ARG A 36 6.26 38.82 -8.82
CA ARG A 36 6.78 40.16 -8.50
C ARG A 36 8.18 40.35 -9.07
N SER A 37 9.04 39.35 -8.96
CA SER A 37 10.38 39.37 -9.52
C SER A 37 10.36 39.50 -11.04
N VAL A 38 9.52 38.75 -11.76
CA VAL A 38 9.36 38.87 -13.21
C VAL A 38 8.83 40.25 -13.60
N LYS A 39 7.83 40.78 -12.86
CA LYS A 39 7.33 42.16 -13.06
C LYS A 39 8.41 43.21 -12.85
N GLN A 40 9.30 43.00 -11.88
CA GLN A 40 10.37 43.94 -11.57
C GLN A 40 11.49 43.85 -12.61
N GLN A 41 11.89 42.63 -13.00
CA GLN A 41 12.86 42.41 -14.07
C GLN A 41 12.40 42.93 -15.43
N THR A 42 11.13 42.75 -15.80
CA THR A 42 10.58 43.37 -17.04
C THR A 42 10.53 44.88 -16.97
N ARG A 43 10.41 45.46 -15.76
CA ARG A 43 10.48 46.91 -15.56
C ARG A 43 11.91 47.43 -15.64
N ASP A 44 12.88 46.65 -15.14
CA ASP A 44 14.29 47.02 -14.98
C ASP A 44 15.15 46.68 -16.21
N ALA A 45 14.78 45.67 -17.02
CA ALA A 45 15.49 45.27 -18.24
C ALA A 45 15.35 46.27 -19.40
N VAL A 46 14.67 47.40 -19.20
CA VAL A 46 14.54 48.46 -20.20
C VAL A 46 15.58 49.54 -19.93
N PRO A 47 16.62 49.69 -20.77
CA PRO A 47 17.61 50.75 -20.59
C PRO A 47 16.92 52.12 -20.70
N ALA A 48 17.28 53.03 -19.79
CA ALA A 48 16.72 54.40 -19.72
C ALA A 48 16.96 55.23 -21.00
N THR A 49 17.73 54.71 -21.96
CA THR A 49 18.15 55.36 -23.20
C THR A 49 17.38 54.90 -24.45
N ALA A 50 16.34 54.06 -24.33
CA ALA A 50 15.57 53.60 -25.49
C ALA A 50 14.77 54.74 -26.15
N GLY A 51 15.02 54.98 -27.44
CA GLY A 51 14.47 56.10 -28.21
C GLY A 51 12.93 56.13 -28.37
N PRO A 52 12.37 57.22 -28.91
CA PRO A 52 10.93 57.54 -28.90
C PRO A 52 10.02 56.51 -29.58
N VAL A 53 10.55 55.71 -30.52
CA VAL A 53 9.80 54.63 -31.21
C VAL A 53 9.51 53.45 -30.26
N HIS A 54 10.40 53.14 -29.33
CA HIS A 54 10.14 52.12 -28.31
C HIS A 54 9.08 52.57 -27.29
N TRP A 55 8.90 53.88 -27.09
CA TRP A 55 7.97 54.44 -26.11
C TRP A 55 6.48 54.36 -26.54
N SER A 56 6.19 54.42 -27.84
CA SER A 56 4.83 54.28 -28.37
C SER A 56 4.35 52.81 -28.34
N TRP A 57 5.26 51.86 -28.64
CA TRP A 57 5.03 50.42 -28.45
C TRP A 57 4.77 50.09 -26.96
N ARG A 58 5.53 50.75 -26.06
CA ARG A 58 5.40 50.71 -24.59
C ARG A 58 4.00 51.06 -24.09
N LYS A 59 3.43 52.18 -24.57
CA LYS A 59 2.11 52.65 -24.14
C LYS A 59 0.96 51.73 -24.59
N ARG A 60 1.11 51.00 -25.70
CA ARG A 60 0.07 50.08 -26.18
C ARG A 60 0.16 48.70 -25.54
N LYS A 61 1.35 48.12 -25.38
CA LYS A 61 1.49 46.74 -24.90
C LYS A 61 1.57 46.58 -23.38
N ILE A 62 2.09 47.55 -22.63
CA ILE A 62 2.19 47.43 -21.15
C ILE A 62 0.82 47.30 -20.46
N PRO A 63 -0.23 48.03 -20.85
CA PRO A 63 -1.56 47.85 -20.26
C PRO A 63 -2.10 46.44 -20.52
N ALA A 64 -1.99 45.95 -21.76
CA ALA A 64 -2.41 44.60 -22.14
C ALA A 64 -1.63 43.51 -21.38
N LEU A 65 -0.31 43.67 -21.28
CA LEU A 65 0.55 42.74 -20.52
C LEU A 65 0.25 42.76 -19.02
N ASN A 66 -0.01 43.93 -18.44
CA ASN A 66 -0.43 44.01 -17.04
C ASN A 66 -1.78 43.35 -16.81
N ASP A 67 -2.70 43.47 -17.78
CA ASP A 67 -4.00 42.81 -17.74
C ASP A 67 -3.85 41.29 -17.85
N ASP A 68 -2.99 40.79 -18.73
CA ASP A 68 -2.70 39.36 -18.88
C ASP A 68 -1.99 38.78 -17.65
N LEU A 69 -1.02 39.50 -17.08
CA LEU A 69 -0.37 39.12 -15.82
C LEU A 69 -1.35 39.16 -14.63
N ARG A 70 -2.29 40.11 -14.62
CA ARG A 70 -3.34 40.20 -13.61
C ARG A 70 -4.33 39.06 -13.75
N ARG A 71 -4.77 38.72 -14.97
CA ARG A 71 -5.63 37.57 -15.28
C ARG A 71 -4.94 36.27 -14.91
N GLY A 72 -3.66 36.10 -15.25
CA GLY A 72 -2.84 34.95 -14.85
C GLY A 72 -2.70 34.83 -13.33
N GLY A 73 -2.47 35.95 -12.63
CA GLY A 73 -2.42 35.98 -11.16
C GLY A 73 -3.75 35.60 -10.50
N ILE A 74 -4.87 36.10 -11.02
CA ILE A 74 -6.22 35.75 -10.54
C ILE A 74 -6.51 34.27 -10.82
N LEU A 75 -6.19 33.78 -12.01
CA LEU A 75 -6.39 32.38 -12.38
C LEU A 75 -5.61 31.44 -11.45
N MET A 76 -4.37 31.78 -11.13
CA MET A 76 -3.54 31.00 -10.19
C MET A 76 -4.04 31.07 -8.75
N ALA A 77 -4.58 32.22 -8.31
CA ALA A 77 -5.23 32.32 -7.01
C ALA A 77 -6.48 31.44 -6.94
N ILE A 78 -7.30 31.41 -8.00
CA ILE A 78 -8.48 30.54 -8.12
C ILE A 78 -8.07 29.07 -8.10
N VAL A 79 -7.02 28.69 -8.83
CA VAL A 79 -6.47 27.33 -8.81
C VAL A 79 -6.04 26.93 -7.40
N ASN A 80 -5.27 27.78 -6.72
CA ASN A 80 -4.77 27.47 -5.37
C ASN A 80 -5.89 27.39 -4.34
N ALA A 81 -6.89 28.27 -4.43
CA ALA A 81 -8.10 28.18 -3.62
C ALA A 81 -8.88 26.89 -3.93
N GLY A 82 -8.97 26.50 -5.21
CA GLY A 82 -9.56 25.25 -5.66
C GLY A 82 -8.83 24.03 -5.08
N VAL A 83 -7.50 24.01 -5.09
CA VAL A 83 -6.69 22.95 -4.47
C VAL A 83 -6.94 22.88 -2.96
N LEU A 84 -7.02 24.01 -2.26
CA LEU A 84 -7.31 24.07 -0.82
C LEU A 84 -8.72 23.56 -0.50
N ILE A 85 -9.73 23.99 -1.26
CA ILE A 85 -11.12 23.54 -1.13
C ILE A 85 -11.21 22.05 -1.42
N THR A 86 -10.49 21.56 -2.43
CA THR A 86 -10.45 20.14 -2.78
C THR A 86 -9.79 19.33 -1.66
N LEU A 87 -8.69 19.81 -1.06
CA LEU A 87 -8.04 19.20 0.10
C LEU A 87 -9.00 19.09 1.29
N VAL A 88 -9.81 20.12 1.57
CA VAL A 88 -10.82 20.09 2.63
C VAL A 88 -11.97 19.14 2.29
N LEU A 89 -12.46 19.17 1.05
CA LEU A 89 -13.48 18.23 0.57
C LEU A 89 -12.98 16.79 0.57
N SER A 90 -11.67 16.57 0.47
CA SER A 90 -11.04 15.24 0.53
C SER A 90 -11.30 14.53 1.84
N PHE A 91 -11.29 15.29 2.94
CA PHE A 91 -11.62 14.79 4.27
C PHE A 91 -13.10 14.43 4.42
N LEU A 92 -13.98 15.00 3.60
CA LEU A 92 -15.43 14.84 3.71
C LEU A 92 -16.00 13.78 2.75
N ALA A 93 -15.45 13.66 1.54
CA ALA A 93 -16.00 12.81 0.48
C ALA A 93 -15.25 11.48 0.25
N GLY A 94 -14.20 11.21 1.04
CA GLY A 94 -13.35 10.03 0.92
C GLY A 94 -12.18 10.20 -0.06
N GLY A 95 -11.09 9.47 0.19
CA GLY A 95 -9.79 9.67 -0.48
C GLY A 95 -9.80 9.47 -1.99
N ARG A 96 -10.66 8.58 -2.52
CA ARG A 96 -10.69 8.29 -3.96
C ARG A 96 -11.25 9.43 -4.81
N VAL A 97 -12.41 9.97 -4.45
CA VAL A 97 -13.06 11.09 -5.19
C VAL A 97 -12.20 12.34 -5.08
N ALA A 98 -11.62 12.55 -3.90
CA ALA A 98 -10.67 13.62 -3.63
C ALA A 98 -9.47 13.63 -4.59
N ILE A 99 -8.84 12.48 -4.79
CA ILE A 99 -7.71 12.34 -5.71
C ILE A 99 -8.14 12.71 -7.13
N ASP A 100 -9.32 12.28 -7.56
CA ASP A 100 -9.78 12.49 -8.93
C ASP A 100 -10.06 13.96 -9.21
N VAL A 101 -10.75 14.63 -8.28
CA VAL A 101 -11.01 16.06 -8.35
C VAL A 101 -9.71 16.86 -8.27
N LEU A 102 -8.81 16.51 -7.34
CA LEU A 102 -7.52 17.19 -7.17
C LEU A 102 -6.67 17.05 -8.43
N THR A 103 -6.61 15.85 -8.99
CA THR A 103 -5.88 15.55 -10.23
C THR A 103 -6.43 16.36 -11.40
N LEU A 104 -7.76 16.42 -11.54
CA LEU A 104 -8.41 17.22 -12.59
C LEU A 104 -8.12 18.71 -12.43
N VAL A 105 -8.28 19.25 -11.22
CA VAL A 105 -8.01 20.67 -10.92
C VAL A 105 -6.54 21.00 -11.20
N LEU A 106 -5.61 20.14 -10.80
CA LEU A 106 -4.20 20.28 -11.13
C LEU A 106 -3.97 20.25 -12.65
N LEU A 107 -4.51 19.28 -13.38
CA LEU A 107 -4.34 19.23 -14.83
C LEU A 107 -4.87 20.49 -15.53
N LEU A 108 -6.05 20.97 -15.14
CA LEU A 108 -6.64 22.20 -15.70
C LEU A 108 -5.80 23.44 -15.40
N ALA A 109 -5.35 23.58 -14.15
CA ALA A 109 -4.44 24.64 -13.75
C ALA A 109 -3.16 24.64 -14.57
N MET A 110 -2.62 23.45 -14.84
CA MET A 110 -1.35 23.26 -15.52
C MET A 110 -1.47 23.49 -17.02
N GLY A 111 -2.56 23.04 -17.63
CA GLY A 111 -2.93 23.45 -18.98
C GLY A 111 -2.98 24.97 -19.11
N ALA A 112 -3.63 25.66 -18.16
CA ALA A 112 -3.72 27.12 -18.19
C ALA A 112 -2.36 27.81 -18.01
N VAL A 113 -1.54 27.35 -17.07
CA VAL A 113 -0.17 27.86 -16.89
C VAL A 113 0.66 27.70 -18.15
N VAL A 114 0.60 26.54 -18.80
CA VAL A 114 1.35 26.26 -20.02
C VAL A 114 0.91 27.17 -21.16
N LEU A 115 -0.39 27.45 -21.28
CA LEU A 115 -0.91 28.41 -22.26
C LEU A 115 -0.40 29.83 -21.99
N VAL A 116 -0.40 30.28 -20.74
CA VAL A 116 0.12 31.61 -20.36
C VAL A 116 1.62 31.70 -20.63
N VAL A 117 2.39 30.71 -20.19
CA VAL A 117 3.84 30.65 -20.41
C VAL A 117 4.16 30.60 -21.90
N ARG A 118 3.42 29.81 -22.69
CA ARG A 118 3.57 29.76 -24.14
C ARG A 118 3.26 31.11 -24.79
N GLY A 119 2.21 31.80 -24.37
CA GLY A 119 1.89 33.14 -24.85
C GLY A 119 3.04 34.12 -24.57
N LEU A 120 3.48 34.19 -23.32
CA LEU A 120 4.58 35.06 -22.89
C LEU A 120 5.91 34.70 -23.58
N ALA A 121 6.19 33.42 -23.77
CA ALA A 121 7.37 32.94 -24.48
C ALA A 121 7.32 33.28 -25.97
N SER A 122 6.15 33.14 -26.61
CA SER A 122 5.96 33.52 -28.02
C SER A 122 6.10 35.03 -28.26
N GLU A 123 5.88 35.84 -27.22
CA GLU A 123 6.17 37.28 -27.24
C GLU A 123 7.60 37.63 -26.83
N GLY A 124 8.46 36.63 -26.57
CA GLY A 124 9.86 36.84 -26.17
C GLY A 124 10.06 37.36 -24.75
N LEU A 125 9.00 37.35 -23.93
CA LEU A 125 8.99 37.92 -22.58
C LEU A 125 9.51 36.96 -21.50
N LEU A 126 9.72 35.69 -21.85
CA LEU A 126 10.26 34.67 -20.97
C LEU A 126 11.37 33.89 -21.68
N SER A 127 12.54 33.86 -21.06
CA SER A 127 13.63 32.99 -21.48
C SER A 127 13.34 31.52 -21.10
N ARG A 128 13.95 30.58 -21.82
CA ARG A 128 13.91 29.15 -21.52
C ARG A 128 14.31 28.86 -20.06
N THR A 129 15.30 29.58 -19.54
CA THR A 129 15.80 29.42 -18.17
C THR A 129 14.75 29.83 -17.13
N GLU A 130 14.02 30.93 -17.38
CA GLU A 130 12.93 31.39 -16.50
C GLU A 130 11.73 30.44 -16.55
N THR A 131 11.36 29.97 -17.76
CA THR A 131 10.34 28.95 -17.92
C THR A 131 10.69 27.66 -17.17
N ALA A 132 11.96 27.22 -17.23
CA ALA A 132 12.42 26.04 -16.52
C ALA A 132 12.35 26.20 -14.99
N ARG A 133 12.68 27.37 -14.46
CA ARG A 133 12.55 27.68 -13.02
C ARG A 133 11.09 27.65 -12.57
N PHE A 134 10.19 28.22 -13.37
CA PHE A 134 8.76 28.22 -13.09
C PHE A 134 8.19 26.80 -13.09
N ALA A 135 8.51 26.00 -14.11
CA ALA A 135 8.12 24.59 -14.19
C ALA A 135 8.67 23.77 -13.02
N THR A 136 9.92 24.02 -12.61
CA THR A 136 10.55 23.36 -11.45
C THR A 136 9.78 23.68 -10.16
N SER A 137 9.53 24.96 -9.87
CA SER A 137 8.81 25.39 -8.67
C SER A 137 7.41 24.78 -8.59
N LEU A 138 6.78 24.63 -9.75
CA LEU A 138 5.45 24.10 -9.89
C LEU A 138 5.40 22.59 -9.64
N LEU A 139 6.28 21.83 -10.31
CA LEU A 139 6.40 20.40 -10.06
C LEU A 139 6.81 20.10 -8.61
N LEU A 140 7.66 20.93 -8.00
CA LEU A 140 8.02 20.83 -6.58
C LEU A 140 6.80 21.05 -5.67
N THR A 141 5.92 21.99 -6.03
CA THR A 141 4.65 22.24 -5.32
C THR A 141 3.71 21.04 -5.42
N VAL A 142 3.57 20.45 -6.60
CA VAL A 142 2.77 19.23 -6.81
C VAL A 142 3.38 18.06 -6.05
N PHE A 143 4.70 17.88 -6.10
CA PHE A 143 5.39 16.82 -5.36
C PHE A 143 5.16 16.95 -3.85
N SER A 144 5.42 18.13 -3.28
CA SER A 144 5.27 18.37 -1.84
C SER A 144 3.80 18.32 -1.39
N GLY A 145 2.90 18.98 -2.11
CA GLY A 145 1.50 19.12 -1.73
C GLY A 145 0.63 17.90 -2.05
N CYS A 146 0.96 17.14 -3.09
CA CYS A 146 0.13 16.04 -3.58
C CYS A 146 0.78 14.67 -3.42
N PHE A 147 2.10 14.55 -3.30
CA PHE A 147 2.76 13.24 -3.16
C PHE A 147 3.33 13.02 -1.77
N LEU A 148 4.12 13.94 -1.22
CA LEU A 148 4.62 13.85 0.17
C LEU A 148 3.47 13.88 1.18
N TRP A 149 2.51 14.78 0.96
CA TRP A 149 1.33 14.91 1.83
C TRP A 149 0.34 13.75 1.68
N MET A 150 -0.02 13.39 0.45
CA MET A 150 -0.95 12.29 0.23
C MET A 150 -0.33 10.95 0.58
N SER A 151 0.99 10.75 0.44
CA SER A 151 1.61 9.51 0.93
C SER A 151 1.58 9.42 2.44
N THR A 152 1.69 10.52 3.18
CA THR A 152 1.55 10.50 4.64
C THR A 152 0.09 10.32 5.08
N ILE A 153 -0.87 10.95 4.41
CA ILE A 153 -2.29 10.80 4.74
C ILE A 153 -2.91 9.52 4.19
N LEU A 154 -2.77 9.20 2.90
CA LEU A 154 -3.36 7.99 2.32
C LEU A 154 -2.68 6.70 2.77
N ALA A 155 -1.41 6.71 3.17
CA ALA A 155 -0.86 5.53 3.86
C ALA A 155 -1.68 5.20 5.12
N VAL A 156 -2.23 6.23 5.77
CA VAL A 156 -3.12 6.09 6.94
C VAL A 156 -4.57 5.84 6.52
N LEU A 157 -5.09 6.51 5.48
CA LEU A 157 -6.52 6.50 5.14
C LEU A 157 -6.98 5.48 4.09
N ASP A 158 -6.17 5.16 3.07
CA ASP A 158 -6.63 4.32 1.95
C ASP A 158 -5.44 3.67 1.20
N GLY A 159 -5.25 2.37 1.43
CA GLY A 159 -4.10 1.58 0.96
C GLY A 159 -3.98 1.40 -0.55
N HIS A 160 -5.04 1.68 -1.30
CA HIS A 160 -5.13 1.35 -2.73
C HIS A 160 -4.48 2.37 -3.64
N ALA A 161 -4.44 3.64 -3.22
CA ALA A 161 -3.81 4.70 -3.98
C ALA A 161 -2.27 4.59 -4.00
N VAL A 162 -1.68 3.81 -3.10
CA VAL A 162 -0.23 3.81 -2.82
C VAL A 162 0.60 3.22 -3.98
N LEU A 163 0.02 2.41 -4.87
CA LEU A 163 0.70 1.93 -6.09
C LEU A 163 0.90 3.05 -7.12
N GLY A 164 -0.19 3.72 -7.49
CA GLY A 164 -0.14 4.82 -8.46
C GLY A 164 0.61 6.03 -7.92
N VAL A 165 0.49 6.33 -6.62
CA VAL A 165 1.18 7.45 -5.97
C VAL A 165 2.70 7.30 -6.03
N GLY A 166 3.24 6.11 -5.78
CA GLY A 166 4.68 5.82 -5.88
C GLY A 166 5.21 6.11 -7.29
N ALA A 167 4.67 5.44 -8.31
CA ALA A 167 5.11 5.63 -9.70
C ALA A 167 4.92 7.09 -10.18
N ALA A 168 3.79 7.70 -9.88
CA ALA A 168 3.50 9.09 -10.24
C ALA A 168 4.46 10.08 -9.54
N SER A 169 4.81 9.85 -8.27
CA SER A 169 5.80 10.66 -7.55
C SER A 169 7.18 10.58 -8.21
N ALA A 170 7.59 9.38 -8.65
CA ALA A 170 8.86 9.17 -9.34
C ALA A 170 8.89 9.91 -10.68
N VAL A 171 7.79 9.89 -11.44
CA VAL A 171 7.63 10.64 -12.68
C VAL A 171 7.74 12.15 -12.44
N VAL A 172 7.03 12.69 -11.44
CA VAL A 172 7.12 14.12 -11.10
C VAL A 172 8.55 14.51 -10.73
N LEU A 173 9.23 13.68 -9.95
CA LEU A 173 10.59 13.94 -9.53
C LEU A 173 11.59 13.90 -10.69
N ALA A 174 11.43 12.96 -11.62
CA ALA A 174 12.18 12.94 -12.88
C ALA A 174 11.91 14.20 -13.72
N GLY A 175 10.66 14.69 -13.72
CA GLY A 175 10.30 15.96 -14.33
C GLY A 175 10.97 17.17 -13.69
N ILE A 176 11.02 17.23 -12.35
CA ILE A 176 11.74 18.28 -11.59
C ILE A 176 13.20 18.30 -12.00
N VAL A 177 13.84 17.12 -12.00
CA VAL A 177 15.22 16.92 -12.43
C VAL A 177 15.45 17.44 -13.85
N ALA A 178 14.60 17.04 -14.80
CA ALA A 178 14.71 17.49 -16.18
C ALA A 178 14.59 19.02 -16.29
N CYS A 179 13.69 19.65 -15.54
CA CYS A 179 13.56 21.10 -15.53
C CYS A 179 14.79 21.80 -14.91
N VAL A 180 15.33 21.28 -13.79
CA VAL A 180 16.51 21.84 -13.14
C VAL A 180 17.74 21.77 -14.03
N THR A 181 17.95 20.65 -14.74
CA THR A 181 19.11 20.47 -15.64
C THR A 181 19.11 21.45 -16.81
N VAL A 182 17.94 21.88 -17.28
CA VAL A 182 17.83 22.92 -18.33
C VAL A 182 18.09 24.32 -17.76
N GLY A 183 17.75 24.56 -16.49
CA GLY A 183 17.87 25.87 -15.85
C GLY A 183 19.24 26.17 -15.22
N TRP A 184 20.03 25.16 -14.85
CA TRP A 184 21.25 25.29 -14.04
C TRP A 184 22.49 24.65 -14.69
N ASN A 185 23.68 25.10 -14.29
CA ASN A 185 24.96 24.47 -14.66
C ASN A 185 24.95 22.97 -14.31
N ALA A 186 25.54 22.15 -15.19
CA ALA A 186 25.51 20.68 -15.15
C ALA A 186 25.82 20.06 -13.76
N ARG A 187 26.75 20.64 -12.99
CA ARG A 187 27.11 20.16 -11.64
C ARG A 187 25.96 20.26 -10.62
N ARG A 188 25.15 21.33 -10.65
CA ARG A 188 24.01 21.49 -9.73
C ARG A 188 22.81 20.66 -10.18
N GLY A 189 22.65 20.47 -11.49
CA GLY A 189 21.71 19.50 -12.06
C GLY A 189 22.00 18.08 -11.58
N ALA A 190 23.27 17.67 -11.58
CA ALA A 190 23.68 16.35 -11.08
C ALA A 190 23.37 16.15 -9.58
N ALA A 191 23.59 17.16 -8.74
CA ALA A 191 23.23 17.09 -7.31
C ALA A 191 21.71 16.97 -7.10
N ALA A 192 20.90 17.72 -7.87
CA ALA A 192 19.45 17.61 -7.83
C ALA A 192 18.95 16.24 -8.33
N ILE A 193 19.57 15.68 -9.37
CA ILE A 193 19.34 14.30 -9.84
C ILE A 193 19.61 13.31 -8.71
N PHE A 194 20.73 13.45 -8.01
CA PHE A 194 21.11 12.53 -6.94
C PHE A 194 20.13 12.57 -5.77
N VAL A 195 19.78 13.77 -5.28
CA VAL A 195 18.78 13.94 -4.21
C VAL A 195 17.41 13.44 -4.64
N ALA A 196 17.04 13.69 -5.89
CA ALA A 196 15.81 13.17 -6.45
C ALA A 196 15.80 11.63 -6.47
N LEU A 197 16.82 10.99 -7.05
CA LEU A 197 16.92 9.53 -7.07
C LEU A 197 16.91 8.93 -5.66
N LEU A 198 17.59 9.57 -4.69
CA LEU A 198 17.54 9.18 -3.28
C LEU A 198 16.11 9.28 -2.72
N LEU A 199 15.40 10.38 -2.99
CA LEU A 199 14.02 10.56 -2.55
C LEU A 199 13.05 9.59 -3.25
N VAL A 200 13.21 9.29 -4.55
CA VAL A 200 12.44 8.21 -5.21
C VAL A 200 12.73 6.89 -4.51
N PHE A 201 13.99 6.57 -4.23
CA PHE A 201 14.36 5.30 -3.61
C PHE A 201 13.81 5.15 -2.18
N VAL A 202 13.82 6.23 -1.41
CA VAL A 202 13.29 6.26 -0.03
C VAL A 202 11.75 6.29 -0.01
N MET A 203 11.11 7.08 -0.87
CA MET A 203 9.65 7.29 -0.88
C MET A 203 8.89 6.27 -1.72
N ASN A 204 9.57 5.67 -2.68
CA ASN A 204 9.06 4.63 -3.54
C ASN A 204 10.09 3.50 -3.51
N PRO A 205 10.09 2.66 -2.45
CA PRO A 205 10.69 1.34 -2.51
C PRO A 205 9.95 0.57 -3.60
N LEU A 206 10.31 0.86 -4.85
CA LEU A 206 9.58 0.61 -6.08
C LEU A 206 8.93 -0.76 -6.03
N ALA A 207 7.59 -0.82 -6.08
CA ALA A 207 6.73 -1.84 -6.72
C ALA A 207 7.04 -3.34 -6.56
N ILE A 208 8.06 -3.72 -5.81
CA ILE A 208 8.55 -5.08 -5.62
C ILE A 208 7.96 -5.53 -4.30
N THR A 209 6.66 -5.80 -4.31
CA THR A 209 6.14 -6.82 -3.40
C THR A 209 6.89 -8.09 -3.75
N LYS A 210 7.87 -8.47 -2.91
CA LYS A 210 8.64 -9.70 -3.01
C LYS A 210 7.74 -10.91 -2.66
N SER A 211 6.62 -11.05 -3.35
CA SER A 211 5.69 -12.18 -3.24
C SER A 211 5.95 -13.25 -4.30
N SER A 212 7.02 -13.13 -5.10
CA SER A 212 7.42 -14.18 -6.02
C SER A 212 7.84 -15.43 -5.23
N PRO A 213 7.62 -16.64 -5.76
CA PRO A 213 8.01 -17.87 -5.07
C PRO A 213 9.49 -17.89 -4.65
N SER A 214 10.39 -17.40 -5.51
CA SER A 214 11.82 -17.29 -5.20
C SER A 214 12.13 -16.38 -4.00
N ALA A 215 11.41 -15.27 -3.88
CA ALA A 215 11.65 -14.29 -2.84
C ALA A 215 11.08 -14.77 -1.49
N LEU A 216 9.91 -15.42 -1.52
CA LEU A 216 9.35 -16.09 -0.36
C LEU A 216 10.21 -17.27 0.10
N SER A 217 10.73 -18.08 -0.82
CA SER A 217 11.69 -19.15 -0.53
C SER A 217 12.97 -18.60 0.12
N THR A 218 13.50 -17.48 -0.39
CA THR A 218 14.67 -16.81 0.22
C THR A 218 14.34 -16.27 1.61
N GLN A 219 13.17 -15.68 1.80
CA GLN A 219 12.72 -15.17 3.10
C GLN A 219 12.60 -16.31 4.12
N LEU A 220 11.94 -17.41 3.75
CA LEU A 220 11.80 -18.60 4.59
C LEU A 220 13.16 -19.20 4.95
N ALA A 221 14.10 -19.28 4.01
CA ALA A 221 15.46 -19.76 4.28
C ALA A 221 16.24 -18.88 5.27
N SER A 222 15.92 -17.59 5.34
CA SER A 222 16.58 -16.63 6.24
C SER A 222 15.95 -16.55 7.64
N MET A 223 14.78 -17.17 7.86
CA MET A 223 14.09 -17.12 9.14
C MET A 223 14.78 -18.00 10.19
N GLU A 224 15.06 -17.41 11.35
CA GLU A 224 15.51 -18.16 12.52
C GLU A 224 14.30 -18.74 13.27
N LEU A 225 14.09 -20.05 13.11
CA LEU A 225 13.01 -20.79 13.76
C LEU A 225 13.47 -21.33 15.12
N ASP A 226 13.54 -20.43 16.09
CA ASP A 226 13.74 -20.78 17.49
C ASP A 226 12.40 -21.12 18.18
N PRO A 227 12.32 -22.12 19.09
CA PRO A 227 11.08 -22.44 19.79
C PRO A 227 10.44 -21.28 20.56
N GLY A 228 11.21 -20.25 20.93
CA GLY A 228 10.69 -19.04 21.56
C GLY A 228 10.15 -17.98 20.59
N SER A 229 10.39 -18.11 19.28
CA SER A 229 10.03 -17.09 18.28
C SER A 229 8.71 -17.41 17.58
N LEU A 230 7.60 -17.25 18.29
CA LEU A 230 6.26 -17.66 17.81
C LEU A 230 5.90 -17.02 16.46
N ALA A 231 6.13 -15.72 16.32
CA ALA A 231 5.84 -14.99 15.08
C ALA A 231 6.64 -15.51 13.87
N ASN A 232 7.87 -16.00 14.08
CA ASN A 232 8.67 -16.59 13.00
C ASN A 232 8.10 -17.94 12.57
N TRP A 233 7.57 -18.74 13.50
CA TRP A 233 6.94 -20.02 13.18
C TRP A 233 5.65 -19.83 12.38
N GLU A 234 4.78 -18.92 12.80
CA GLU A 234 3.55 -18.57 12.05
C GLU A 234 3.88 -18.03 10.66
N SER A 235 4.87 -17.14 10.59
CA SER A 235 5.35 -16.58 9.32
C SER A 235 5.92 -17.65 8.39
N ALA A 236 6.70 -18.59 8.93
CA ALA A 236 7.33 -19.65 8.16
C ALA A 236 6.30 -20.65 7.65
N ASP A 237 5.34 -21.04 8.48
CA ASP A 237 4.22 -21.88 8.09
C ASP A 237 3.41 -21.25 6.95
N ALA A 238 2.96 -20.01 7.11
CA ALA A 238 2.20 -19.31 6.07
C ALA A 238 2.96 -19.25 4.73
N ILE A 239 4.27 -18.97 4.76
CA ILE A 239 5.10 -18.95 3.55
C ILE A 239 5.29 -20.35 2.98
N PHE A 240 5.59 -21.34 3.80
CA PHE A 240 5.80 -22.72 3.36
C PHE A 240 4.54 -23.27 2.70
N THR A 241 3.40 -23.13 3.37
CA THR A 241 2.08 -23.55 2.88
C THR A 241 1.74 -22.86 1.58
N ALA A 242 1.94 -21.53 1.47
CA ALA A 242 1.73 -20.82 0.21
C ALA A 242 2.64 -21.28 -0.94
N LEU A 243 3.91 -21.61 -0.66
CA LEU A 243 4.83 -22.15 -1.68
C LEU A 243 4.41 -23.56 -2.12
N HIS A 244 4.04 -24.39 -1.16
CA HIS A 244 3.60 -25.75 -1.39
C HIS A 244 2.32 -25.80 -2.24
N ASP A 245 1.30 -25.00 -1.88
CA ASP A 245 -0.01 -24.98 -2.55
C ASP A 245 0.10 -24.53 -4.02
N VAL A 246 1.05 -23.65 -4.35
CA VAL A 246 1.29 -23.22 -5.74
C VAL A 246 2.28 -24.12 -6.50
N GLY A 247 2.74 -25.22 -5.89
CA GLY A 247 3.70 -26.17 -6.46
C GLY A 247 5.10 -25.59 -6.67
N ALA A 248 5.49 -24.59 -5.88
CA ALA A 248 6.83 -23.99 -5.95
C ALA A 248 7.84 -24.72 -5.05
N ALA A 249 9.12 -24.63 -5.41
CA ALA A 249 10.20 -25.19 -4.61
C ALA A 249 10.32 -24.48 -3.25
N THR A 250 10.31 -25.25 -2.17
CA THR A 250 10.64 -24.81 -0.81
C THR A 250 12.16 -24.88 -0.60
N PRO A 251 12.75 -23.99 0.22
CA PRO A 251 14.16 -24.03 0.54
C PRO A 251 14.49 -25.27 1.38
N ASP A 252 15.77 -25.66 1.39
CA ASP A 252 16.26 -26.68 2.32
C ASP A 252 16.29 -26.12 3.75
N LEU A 253 15.49 -26.73 4.63
CA LEU A 253 15.33 -26.36 6.03
C LEU A 253 15.78 -27.50 6.97
N THR A 254 16.68 -28.37 6.48
CA THR A 254 17.17 -29.53 7.21
C THR A 254 17.74 -29.16 8.59
N VAL A 255 18.50 -28.06 8.70
CA VAL A 255 19.09 -27.62 9.98
C VAL A 255 18.03 -27.25 11.01
N GLN A 256 16.99 -26.52 10.58
CA GLN A 256 15.85 -26.13 11.42
C GLN A 256 15.06 -27.36 11.83
N ARG A 257 14.81 -28.29 10.90
CA ARG A 257 14.13 -29.57 11.16
C ARG A 257 14.89 -30.43 12.17
N GLU A 258 16.22 -30.55 12.04
CA GLU A 258 17.06 -31.27 13.00
C GLU A 258 17.06 -30.59 14.39
N ARG A 259 17.02 -29.25 14.43
CA ARG A 259 16.89 -28.52 15.70
C ARG A 259 15.55 -28.83 16.36
N LEU A 260 14.45 -28.81 15.62
CA LEU A 260 13.13 -29.19 16.13
C LEU A 260 13.11 -30.63 16.64
N ALA A 261 13.66 -31.58 15.88
CA ALA A 261 13.77 -32.98 16.29
C ALA A 261 14.49 -33.13 17.63
N ARG A 262 15.63 -32.46 17.82
CA ARG A 262 16.35 -32.44 19.10
C ARG A 262 15.54 -31.82 20.25
N THR A 263 14.72 -30.81 19.96
CA THR A 263 13.84 -30.19 20.96
C THR A 263 12.77 -31.19 21.43
N ILE A 264 12.18 -31.93 20.51
CA ILE A 264 11.21 -33.01 20.79
C ILE A 264 11.88 -34.13 21.59
N ASP A 265 13.05 -34.60 21.16
CA ASP A 265 13.77 -35.70 21.84
C ASP A 265 14.18 -35.36 23.28
N ARG A 266 14.36 -34.07 23.59
CA ARG A 266 14.64 -33.58 24.93
C ARG A 266 13.40 -33.42 25.81
N GLY A 267 12.20 -33.63 25.26
CA GLY A 267 10.93 -33.37 25.95
C GLY A 267 10.78 -31.90 26.38
N ALA A 268 11.32 -30.96 25.60
CA ALA A 268 11.24 -29.55 25.93
C ALA A 268 9.78 -29.07 25.84
N ILE A 269 9.37 -28.23 26.78
CA ILE A 269 8.05 -27.58 26.73
C ILE A 269 8.14 -26.44 25.71
N VAL A 270 7.35 -26.55 24.64
CA VAL A 270 7.27 -25.56 23.56
C VAL A 270 5.82 -25.12 23.40
N HIS A 271 5.64 -23.88 22.95
CA HIS A 271 4.33 -23.33 22.67
C HIS A 271 3.62 -24.11 21.54
N PRO A 272 2.31 -24.37 21.65
CA PRO A 272 1.52 -25.09 20.65
C PRO A 272 1.63 -24.59 19.20
N VAL A 273 1.76 -23.27 18.99
CA VAL A 273 2.05 -22.66 17.67
C VAL A 273 3.18 -23.36 16.93
N VAL A 274 4.25 -23.72 17.63
CA VAL A 274 5.42 -24.38 17.02
C VAL A 274 5.06 -25.78 16.53
N TRP A 275 4.26 -26.51 17.30
CA TRP A 275 3.78 -27.84 16.92
C TRP A 275 2.82 -27.77 15.74
N THR A 276 1.87 -26.84 15.75
CA THR A 276 0.93 -26.63 14.64
C THR A 276 1.67 -26.24 13.36
N ALA A 277 2.54 -25.23 13.41
CA ALA A 277 3.34 -24.79 12.26
C ALA A 277 4.21 -25.92 11.70
N ALA A 278 4.90 -26.67 12.57
CA ALA A 278 5.71 -27.81 12.15
C ALA A 278 4.88 -28.98 11.58
N ALA A 279 3.65 -29.17 12.07
CA ALA A 279 2.71 -30.14 11.53
C ALA A 279 2.31 -29.78 10.10
N HIS A 280 1.93 -28.53 9.85
CA HIS A 280 1.58 -28.03 8.52
C HIS A 280 2.73 -28.17 7.52
N MET A 281 3.96 -27.92 7.98
CA MET A 281 5.16 -28.10 7.17
C MET A 281 5.56 -29.57 6.97
N GLY A 282 4.88 -30.53 7.62
CA GLY A 282 5.17 -31.96 7.54
C GLY A 282 6.51 -32.36 8.17
N TRP A 283 6.96 -31.63 9.19
CA TRP A 283 8.28 -31.83 9.80
C TRP A 283 8.30 -32.83 10.94
N ILE A 284 7.14 -33.13 11.51
CA ILE A 284 6.96 -34.05 12.63
C ILE A 284 6.42 -35.38 12.10
N ASP A 285 7.16 -36.47 12.31
CA ASP A 285 6.72 -37.82 11.98
C ASP A 285 5.93 -38.50 13.12
N ASP A 286 5.34 -39.66 12.85
CA ASP A 286 4.51 -40.38 13.83
C ASP A 286 5.27 -40.75 15.12
N ALA A 287 6.56 -41.09 15.00
CA ALA A 287 7.39 -41.43 16.15
C ALA A 287 7.70 -40.20 17.02
N GLN A 288 7.86 -39.04 16.40
CA GLN A 288 8.01 -37.76 17.09
C GLN A 288 6.71 -37.32 17.75
N TRP A 289 5.56 -37.50 17.09
CA TRP A 289 4.24 -37.25 17.71
C TRP A 289 4.00 -38.13 18.93
N ALA A 290 4.36 -39.41 18.87
CA ALA A 290 4.28 -40.31 20.02
C ALA A 290 5.12 -39.79 21.21
N ARG A 291 6.34 -39.30 20.95
CA ARG A 291 7.17 -38.68 22.00
C ARG A 291 6.56 -37.42 22.58
N ILE A 292 5.94 -36.57 21.75
CA ILE A 292 5.24 -35.36 22.22
C ILE A 292 4.05 -35.75 23.11
N ALA A 293 3.29 -36.77 22.73
CA ALA A 293 2.13 -37.26 23.47
C ALA A 293 2.48 -37.88 24.83
N GLU A 294 3.65 -38.52 24.96
CA GLU A 294 4.15 -39.07 26.23
C GLU A 294 4.55 -37.97 27.23
N GLY A 295 4.85 -36.75 26.74
CA GLY A 295 5.16 -35.60 27.58
C GLY A 295 3.96 -35.17 28.43
N SER A 296 4.22 -34.61 29.63
CA SER A 296 3.16 -34.23 30.59
C SER A 296 2.08 -33.31 30.01
N TYR A 297 2.47 -32.38 29.13
CA TYR A 297 1.54 -31.49 28.44
C TYR A 297 0.75 -32.22 27.35
N GLY A 298 1.41 -33.01 26.49
CA GLY A 298 0.77 -33.79 25.44
C GLY A 298 -0.23 -34.81 25.99
N ALA A 299 0.16 -35.53 27.05
CA ALA A 299 -0.70 -36.48 27.73
C ALA A 299 -1.98 -35.83 28.28
N SER A 300 -1.85 -34.64 28.90
CA SER A 300 -3.01 -33.88 29.39
C SER A 300 -3.95 -33.45 28.27
N GLN A 301 -3.41 -33.06 27.10
CA GLN A 301 -4.24 -32.66 25.96
C GLN A 301 -4.93 -33.86 25.30
N MET A 302 -4.23 -35.00 25.21
CA MET A 302 -4.80 -36.26 24.74
C MET A 302 -5.92 -36.76 25.65
N GLU A 303 -5.73 -36.68 26.97
CA GLU A 303 -6.78 -37.02 27.96
C GLU A 303 -8.00 -36.11 27.81
N ARG A 304 -7.78 -34.80 27.64
CA ARG A 304 -8.86 -33.83 27.38
C ARG A 304 -9.64 -34.15 26.10
N LEU A 305 -8.95 -34.55 25.03
CA LEU A 305 -9.56 -34.85 23.74
C LEU A 305 -10.40 -36.13 23.79
N LEU A 306 -9.90 -37.16 24.49
CA LEU A 306 -10.58 -38.44 24.63
C LEU A 306 -11.73 -38.41 25.65
N ALA A 307 -11.77 -37.40 26.53
CA ALA A 307 -12.86 -37.21 27.47
C ALA A 307 -14.17 -36.84 26.75
N GLU A 308 -15.24 -37.59 27.00
CA GLU A 308 -16.54 -37.39 26.36
C GLU A 308 -17.14 -36.00 26.65
N GLY A 309 -17.74 -35.39 25.63
CA GLY A 309 -18.57 -34.19 25.76
C GLY A 309 -17.81 -32.86 25.84
N ARG A 310 -16.52 -32.83 25.49
CA ARG A 310 -15.75 -31.57 25.38
C ARG A 310 -15.43 -31.22 23.92
N PRO A 311 -15.52 -29.94 23.55
CA PRO A 311 -15.04 -29.48 22.24
C PRO A 311 -13.54 -29.73 22.13
N MET A 312 -13.14 -30.22 20.96
CA MET A 312 -11.77 -30.65 20.72
C MET A 312 -10.80 -29.48 20.49
N LEU A 313 -11.30 -28.38 19.93
CA LEU A 313 -10.51 -27.23 19.51
C LEU A 313 -11.05 -25.98 20.20
N ALA A 314 -10.67 -25.80 21.47
CA ALA A 314 -11.14 -24.69 22.30
C ALA A 314 -10.27 -23.43 22.18
N SER A 315 -9.13 -23.52 21.50
CA SER A 315 -8.22 -22.43 21.20
C SER A 315 -7.61 -22.65 19.82
N ASP A 316 -7.31 -21.56 19.12
CA ASP A 316 -6.64 -21.48 17.80
C ASP A 316 -5.34 -22.30 17.72
N TYR A 317 -4.76 -22.66 18.87
CA TYR A 317 -3.51 -23.41 18.96
C TYR A 317 -3.68 -24.89 19.31
N ASP A 318 -4.90 -25.39 19.50
CA ASP A 318 -5.14 -26.81 19.83
C ASP A 318 -5.13 -27.72 18.58
N GLU A 319 -4.88 -27.14 17.40
CA GLU A 319 -4.92 -27.86 16.11
C GLU A 319 -3.97 -29.07 16.06
N TYR A 320 -2.74 -28.92 16.55
CA TYR A 320 -1.71 -29.98 16.56
C TYR A 320 -2.13 -31.27 17.30
N VAL A 321 -3.20 -31.22 18.10
CA VAL A 321 -3.66 -32.39 18.85
C VAL A 321 -4.27 -33.44 17.90
N VAL A 322 -4.80 -33.05 16.74
CA VAL A 322 -5.32 -33.99 15.72
C VAL A 322 -4.24 -34.89 15.13
N PRO A 323 -3.14 -34.38 14.55
CA PRO A 323 -2.09 -35.23 14.02
C PRO A 323 -1.42 -36.04 15.14
N MET A 324 -1.30 -35.49 16.35
CA MET A 324 -0.82 -36.24 17.51
C MET A 324 -1.72 -37.43 17.85
N LEU A 325 -3.05 -37.25 17.85
CA LEU A 325 -4.02 -38.32 18.05
C LEU A 325 -3.90 -39.40 16.96
N LEU A 326 -3.83 -39.00 15.70
CA LEU A 326 -3.74 -39.91 14.55
C LEU A 326 -2.44 -40.73 14.54
N ALA A 327 -1.34 -40.15 15.01
CA ALA A 327 -0.04 -40.84 15.11
C ALA A 327 0.03 -41.83 16.28
N THR A 328 -0.73 -41.58 17.35
CA THR A 328 -0.64 -42.36 18.60
C THR A 328 -1.74 -43.40 18.75
N HIS A 329 -2.86 -43.23 18.05
CA HIS A 329 -4.02 -44.10 18.12
C HIS A 329 -4.42 -44.57 16.73
N ASP A 330 -4.59 -45.88 16.58
CA ASP A 330 -5.19 -46.45 15.38
C ASP A 330 -6.70 -46.28 15.44
N LEU A 331 -7.17 -45.09 15.03
CA LEU A 331 -8.59 -44.75 15.09
C LEU A 331 -9.39 -45.56 14.06
N SER A 332 -10.35 -46.34 14.56
CA SER A 332 -11.38 -46.96 13.72
C SER A 332 -12.20 -45.91 12.97
N SER A 333 -12.92 -46.33 11.92
CA SER A 333 -13.80 -45.43 11.16
C SER A 333 -14.86 -44.74 12.05
N VAL A 334 -15.39 -45.46 13.04
CA VAL A 334 -16.38 -44.92 14.00
C VAL A 334 -15.76 -43.86 14.90
N GLU A 335 -14.52 -44.07 15.37
CA GLU A 335 -13.83 -43.10 16.20
C GLU A 335 -13.44 -41.85 15.40
N ARG A 336 -12.97 -42.01 14.16
CA ARG A 336 -12.72 -40.88 13.25
C ARG A 336 -13.98 -40.06 13.01
N GLU A 337 -15.13 -40.71 12.81
CA GLU A 337 -16.43 -40.04 12.69
C GLU A 337 -16.78 -39.24 13.95
N ARG A 338 -16.58 -39.84 15.13
CA ARG A 338 -16.84 -39.17 16.42
C ARG A 338 -15.93 -37.96 16.62
N VAL A 339 -14.64 -38.07 16.30
CA VAL A 339 -13.69 -36.97 16.39
C VAL A 339 -14.08 -35.85 15.43
N ALA A 340 -14.45 -36.19 14.19
CA ALA A 340 -14.94 -35.21 13.21
C ALA A 340 -16.23 -34.52 13.67
N ALA A 341 -17.16 -35.26 14.30
CA ALA A 341 -18.36 -34.68 14.90
C ALA A 341 -18.02 -33.71 16.03
N ASN A 342 -17.01 -34.01 16.86
CA ASN A 342 -16.54 -33.10 17.91
C ASN A 342 -15.88 -31.83 17.35
N VAL A 343 -15.15 -31.92 16.23
CA VAL A 343 -14.61 -30.75 15.51
C VAL A 343 -15.74 -29.82 15.06
N LEU A 344 -16.85 -30.40 14.60
CA LEU A 344 -18.00 -29.66 14.08
C LEU A 344 -18.99 -29.17 15.15
N ALA A 345 -18.95 -29.73 16.36
CA ALA A 345 -19.94 -29.46 17.40
C ALA A 345 -20.04 -27.97 17.78
N GLU A 346 -18.91 -27.25 17.71
CA GLU A 346 -18.81 -25.81 17.96
C GLU A 346 -18.30 -25.11 16.71
N TRP A 347 -19.04 -25.25 15.61
CA TRP A 347 -18.76 -24.47 14.40
C TRP A 347 -18.97 -22.97 14.68
N PRO A 348 -18.02 -22.09 14.31
CA PRO A 348 -18.09 -20.67 14.66
C PRO A 348 -19.28 -19.99 13.98
N THR A 349 -19.92 -19.06 14.69
CA THR A 349 -21.05 -18.29 14.16
C THR A 349 -20.62 -16.95 13.61
N THR A 350 -21.42 -16.40 12.69
CA THR A 350 -21.13 -15.08 12.08
C THR A 350 -21.13 -13.99 13.14
N GLY A 351 -20.06 -13.20 13.20
CA GLY A 351 -19.93 -12.08 14.14
C GLY A 351 -19.16 -12.40 15.43
N GLU A 352 -18.85 -13.67 15.69
CA GLU A 352 -17.97 -14.06 16.79
C GLU A 352 -16.53 -13.59 16.54
N HIS A 353 -15.86 -13.16 17.62
CA HIS A 353 -14.46 -12.75 17.54
C HIS A 353 -13.58 -13.96 17.20
N GLY A 354 -12.81 -13.87 16.11
CA GLY A 354 -11.91 -14.95 15.67
C GLY A 354 -12.62 -16.04 14.86
N ALA A 355 -13.89 -15.86 14.47
CA ALA A 355 -14.65 -16.88 13.75
C ALA A 355 -13.96 -17.42 12.47
N LEU A 356 -13.17 -16.58 11.77
CA LEU A 356 -12.43 -16.98 10.58
C LEU A 356 -11.23 -17.87 10.91
N THR A 357 -10.43 -17.52 11.91
CA THR A 357 -9.28 -18.34 12.34
C THR A 357 -9.75 -19.68 12.89
N ASP A 358 -10.83 -19.65 13.67
CA ASP A 358 -11.51 -20.83 14.19
C ASP A 358 -12.05 -21.77 13.10
N ALA A 359 -12.67 -21.21 12.06
CA ALA A 359 -13.18 -21.97 10.93
C ALA A 359 -12.02 -22.59 10.12
N ALA A 360 -10.95 -21.84 9.87
CA ALA A 360 -9.77 -22.33 9.15
C ALA A 360 -9.11 -23.51 9.90
N MET A 361 -8.95 -23.39 11.22
CA MET A 361 -8.44 -24.46 12.09
C MET A 361 -9.30 -25.73 12.01
N ARG A 362 -10.63 -25.60 12.10
CA ARG A 362 -11.55 -26.74 12.03
C ARG A 362 -11.53 -27.41 10.65
N VAL A 363 -11.44 -26.63 9.58
CA VAL A 363 -11.31 -27.17 8.22
C VAL A 363 -10.04 -28.00 8.09
N ARG A 364 -8.88 -27.50 8.54
CA ARG A 364 -7.63 -28.25 8.50
C ARG A 364 -7.66 -29.53 9.36
N ALA A 365 -8.25 -29.47 10.54
CA ALA A 365 -8.49 -30.66 11.37
C ALA A 365 -9.33 -31.72 10.64
N LEU A 366 -10.38 -31.32 9.91
CA LEU A 366 -11.17 -32.25 9.09
C LEU A 366 -10.38 -32.80 7.90
N GLU A 367 -9.54 -31.99 7.26
CA GLU A 367 -8.63 -32.42 6.18
C GLU A 367 -7.67 -33.50 6.68
N TRP A 368 -7.06 -33.34 7.86
CA TRP A 368 -6.21 -34.38 8.47
C TRP A 368 -6.96 -35.66 8.81
N LEU A 369 -8.22 -35.56 9.20
CA LEU A 369 -9.08 -36.74 9.43
C LEU A 369 -9.52 -37.41 8.13
N GLY A 370 -9.22 -36.82 6.97
CA GLY A 370 -9.64 -37.29 5.65
C GLY A 370 -11.14 -37.08 5.39
N ARG A 371 -11.72 -36.00 5.94
CA ARG A 371 -13.16 -35.70 5.92
C ARG A 371 -13.51 -34.50 5.04
N ASP A 372 -13.03 -34.53 3.80
CA ASP A 372 -13.32 -33.52 2.78
C ASP A 372 -14.83 -33.39 2.53
N ASP A 373 -15.60 -34.48 2.69
CA ASP A 373 -17.05 -34.48 2.59
C ASP A 373 -17.71 -33.51 3.58
N LEU A 374 -17.20 -33.43 4.81
CA LEU A 374 -17.69 -32.52 5.84
C LEU A 374 -17.28 -31.08 5.57
N VAL A 375 -16.06 -30.85 5.07
CA VAL A 375 -15.63 -29.52 4.61
C VAL A 375 -16.55 -29.02 3.49
N GLN A 376 -16.91 -29.88 2.55
CA GLN A 376 -17.84 -29.55 1.48
C GLN A 376 -19.27 -29.29 2.00
N ALA A 377 -19.71 -30.02 3.02
CA ALA A 377 -21.00 -29.77 3.67
C ALA A 377 -21.06 -28.37 4.32
N GLN A 378 -19.94 -27.87 4.83
CA GLN A 378 -19.82 -26.53 5.43
C GLN A 378 -19.61 -25.40 4.42
N ARG A 379 -19.56 -25.70 3.11
CA ARG A 379 -19.26 -24.71 2.06
C ARG A 379 -20.12 -23.45 2.15
N THR A 380 -21.42 -23.58 2.42
CA THR A 380 -22.33 -22.42 2.53
C THR A 380 -22.01 -21.59 3.78
N ALA A 381 -21.84 -22.22 4.94
CA ALA A 381 -21.52 -21.54 6.20
C ALA A 381 -20.17 -20.81 6.12
N ILE A 382 -19.15 -21.44 5.53
CA ILE A 382 -17.84 -20.81 5.30
C ILE A 382 -17.98 -19.56 4.42
N ARG A 383 -18.79 -19.63 3.36
CA ARG A 383 -19.02 -18.48 2.47
C ARG A 383 -19.74 -17.34 3.20
N GLU A 384 -20.71 -17.64 4.03
CA GLU A 384 -21.41 -16.66 4.85
C GLU A 384 -20.45 -15.96 5.83
N LEU A 385 -19.59 -16.72 6.52
CA LEU A 385 -18.53 -16.18 7.38
C LEU A 385 -17.57 -15.26 6.60
N LEU A 386 -17.08 -15.71 5.45
CA LEU A 386 -16.20 -14.90 4.60
C LEU A 386 -16.85 -13.56 4.24
N VAL A 387 -18.12 -13.57 3.82
CA VAL A 387 -18.83 -12.34 3.43
C VAL A 387 -19.08 -11.44 4.65
N SER A 388 -19.46 -11.99 5.80
CA SER A 388 -19.77 -11.18 6.98
C SER A 388 -18.53 -10.53 7.61
N HIS A 389 -17.37 -11.19 7.50
CA HIS A 389 -16.10 -10.68 8.03
C HIS A 389 -15.30 -9.85 7.01
N TRP A 390 -15.80 -9.68 5.79
CA TRP A 390 -15.15 -8.86 4.77
C TRP A 390 -15.27 -7.37 5.09
N VAL A 391 -14.13 -6.67 5.18
CA VAL A 391 -14.10 -5.23 5.44
C VAL A 391 -14.22 -4.47 4.11
N ALA A 392 -15.45 -4.29 3.66
CA ALA A 392 -15.74 -3.64 2.39
C ALA A 392 -15.21 -2.19 2.33
N PRO A 393 -14.77 -1.71 1.15
CA PRO A 393 -14.33 -0.34 0.97
C PRO A 393 -15.40 0.67 1.40
N GLY A 394 -15.00 1.73 2.12
CA GLY A 394 -15.90 2.78 2.57
C GLY A 394 -16.66 2.48 3.88
N THR A 395 -16.46 1.30 4.48
CA THR A 395 -17.03 0.95 5.79
C THR A 395 -16.13 1.37 6.96
N THR A 396 -14.84 1.59 6.70
CA THR A 396 -13.84 1.87 7.71
C THR A 396 -13.86 3.35 8.12
N GLY A 397 -13.55 3.60 9.40
CA GLY A 397 -13.26 4.95 9.87
C GLY A 397 -11.90 5.45 9.37
N ILE A 398 -11.55 6.68 9.73
CA ILE A 398 -10.30 7.37 9.32
C ILE A 398 -9.03 6.53 9.58
N PHE A 399 -9.04 5.62 10.57
CA PHE A 399 -7.86 4.81 10.93
C PHE A 399 -8.00 3.32 10.61
N GLY A 400 -9.08 2.89 9.95
CA GLY A 400 -9.31 1.47 9.65
C GLY A 400 -8.76 1.06 8.30
N SER A 401 -8.17 -0.13 8.23
CA SER A 401 -7.71 -0.74 6.97
C SER A 401 -8.87 -1.50 6.30
N ALA A 402 -9.22 -1.15 5.07
CA ALA A 402 -10.25 -1.84 4.28
C ALA A 402 -9.61 -2.83 3.29
N GLY A 403 -10.42 -3.75 2.77
CA GLY A 403 -10.02 -4.71 1.75
C GLY A 403 -9.37 -5.99 2.29
N GLY A 404 -9.30 -6.20 3.60
CA GLY A 404 -9.00 -7.49 4.21
C GLY A 404 -10.18 -7.98 5.04
N PHE A 405 -9.89 -8.81 6.04
CA PHE A 405 -10.90 -9.42 6.90
C PHE A 405 -10.70 -9.02 8.36
N THR A 406 -11.79 -8.98 9.11
CA THR A 406 -11.82 -8.59 10.52
C THR A 406 -12.18 -9.77 11.42
N SER A 407 -11.60 -9.82 12.62
CA SER A 407 -11.94 -10.81 13.63
C SER A 407 -13.35 -10.64 14.16
N ASN A 408 -13.88 -9.42 14.22
CA ASN A 408 -15.25 -9.14 14.63
C ASN A 408 -15.83 -7.97 13.81
N PRO A 409 -16.80 -8.21 12.92
CA PRO A 409 -17.37 -7.17 12.05
C PRO A 409 -18.24 -6.15 12.80
N GLU A 410 -18.79 -6.51 13.97
CA GLU A 410 -19.61 -5.61 14.78
C GLU A 410 -18.74 -4.63 15.59
N GLU A 411 -17.61 -5.10 16.11
CA GLU A 411 -16.72 -4.31 16.96
C GLU A 411 -15.61 -3.59 16.16
N PHE A 412 -15.03 -4.27 15.18
CA PHE A 412 -13.85 -3.79 14.45
C PHE A 412 -14.17 -3.52 12.99
N ARG A 413 -14.07 -2.25 12.60
CA ARG A 413 -14.13 -1.80 11.20
C ARG A 413 -12.74 -1.64 10.61
N THR A 414 -11.88 -2.64 10.79
CA THR A 414 -10.53 -2.68 10.25
C THR A 414 -10.13 -4.13 9.97
N SER A 415 -9.25 -4.30 8.98
CA SER A 415 -8.72 -5.61 8.61
C SER A 415 -7.52 -5.97 9.48
N PHE A 416 -7.34 -7.27 9.77
CA PHE A 416 -6.19 -7.85 10.47
C PHE A 416 -5.51 -8.91 9.60
N ALA A 417 -4.20 -9.10 9.78
CA ALA A 417 -3.39 -9.99 8.95
C ALA A 417 -3.80 -11.47 9.12
N ASP A 418 -4.02 -11.91 10.36
CA ASP A 418 -4.33 -13.31 10.69
C ASP A 418 -5.70 -13.71 10.15
N ASP A 419 -6.73 -12.88 10.36
CA ASP A 419 -8.06 -13.07 9.79
C ASP A 419 -8.03 -13.08 8.27
N THR A 420 -7.21 -12.20 7.67
CA THR A 420 -7.06 -12.13 6.21
C THR A 420 -6.37 -13.37 5.66
N TRP A 421 -5.38 -13.92 6.37
CA TRP A 421 -4.74 -15.18 6.00
C TRP A 421 -5.72 -16.36 6.11
N ALA A 422 -6.42 -16.49 7.24
CA ALA A 422 -7.44 -17.52 7.46
C ALA A 422 -8.56 -17.46 6.40
N ALA A 423 -9.01 -16.26 6.04
CA ALA A 423 -9.97 -16.09 4.95
C ALA A 423 -9.44 -16.57 3.60
N ILE A 424 -8.17 -16.31 3.28
CA ILE A 424 -7.54 -16.79 2.03
C ILE A 424 -7.46 -18.31 2.01
N GLU A 425 -7.10 -18.93 3.14
CA GLU A 425 -7.13 -20.39 3.30
C GLU A 425 -8.53 -20.93 3.05
N LEU A 426 -9.55 -20.40 3.72
CA LEU A 426 -10.94 -20.83 3.52
C LEU A 426 -11.40 -20.65 2.07
N MET A 427 -11.10 -19.50 1.45
CA MET A 427 -11.42 -19.22 0.04
C MET A 427 -10.79 -20.22 -0.93
N SER A 428 -9.64 -20.80 -0.62
CA SER A 428 -9.03 -21.83 -1.47
C SER A 428 -9.82 -23.13 -1.49
N ARG A 429 -10.52 -23.46 -0.40
CA ARG A 429 -11.32 -24.68 -0.28
C ARG A 429 -12.72 -24.50 -0.87
N VAL A 430 -13.36 -23.35 -0.63
CA VAL A 430 -14.76 -23.12 -1.01
C VAL A 430 -14.96 -22.25 -2.26
N GLY A 431 -13.86 -21.67 -2.77
CA GLY A 431 -13.87 -20.65 -3.82
C GLY A 431 -14.23 -19.26 -3.29
N VAL A 432 -13.86 -18.23 -4.05
CA VAL A 432 -14.09 -16.82 -3.65
C VAL A 432 -15.58 -16.45 -3.82
N PRO A 433 -16.27 -15.99 -2.75
CA PRO A 433 -17.62 -15.41 -2.85
C PRO A 433 -17.66 -14.20 -3.82
N ALA A 434 -18.80 -13.97 -4.46
CA ALA A 434 -18.93 -12.91 -5.48
C ALA A 434 -18.86 -11.49 -4.89
N GLU A 435 -19.22 -11.37 -3.62
CA GLU A 435 -19.24 -10.15 -2.82
C GLU A 435 -17.82 -9.68 -2.44
N ILE A 436 -16.85 -10.59 -2.41
CA ILE A 436 -15.46 -10.30 -2.07
C ILE A 436 -14.73 -9.88 -3.34
N ASP A 437 -14.41 -8.59 -3.41
CA ASP A 437 -13.64 -8.06 -4.52
C ASP A 437 -12.15 -8.38 -4.36
N ARG A 438 -11.69 -9.34 -5.16
CA ARG A 438 -10.29 -9.79 -5.23
C ARG A 438 -9.31 -8.68 -5.56
N PHE A 439 -9.71 -7.61 -6.25
CA PHE A 439 -8.83 -6.47 -6.51
C PHE A 439 -8.61 -5.63 -5.25
N TRP A 440 -9.63 -5.49 -4.41
CA TRP A 440 -9.48 -4.88 -3.08
C TRP A 440 -8.66 -5.78 -2.17
N LEU A 441 -8.90 -7.09 -2.17
CA LEU A 441 -8.05 -8.01 -1.40
C LEU A 441 -6.58 -7.94 -1.82
N ARG A 442 -6.31 -7.95 -3.13
CA ARG A 442 -4.95 -7.81 -3.67
C ARG A 442 -4.30 -6.49 -3.28
N GLY A 443 -5.05 -5.39 -3.35
CA GLY A 443 -4.51 -4.07 -3.01
C GLY A 443 -4.18 -3.95 -1.51
N HIS A 444 -5.03 -4.51 -0.65
CA HIS A 444 -4.81 -4.61 0.79
C HIS A 444 -3.57 -5.46 1.09
N LEU A 445 -3.48 -6.69 0.57
CA LEU A 445 -2.31 -7.55 0.75
C LEU A 445 -1.03 -6.92 0.21
N ARG A 446 -1.09 -6.20 -0.92
CA ARG A 446 0.07 -5.46 -1.44
C ARG A 446 0.48 -4.30 -0.56
N LYS A 447 -0.47 -3.63 0.08
CA LYS A 447 -0.20 -2.55 1.03
C LYS A 447 0.54 -3.13 2.23
N ASP A 448 0.03 -4.21 2.79
CA ASP A 448 0.56 -4.81 4.02
C ASP A 448 1.83 -5.64 3.76
N ALA A 449 2.01 -6.18 2.55
CA ALA A 449 3.25 -6.84 2.13
C ALA A 449 4.41 -5.87 1.88
N ARG A 450 4.13 -4.57 1.72
CA ARG A 450 5.17 -3.54 1.54
C ARG A 450 5.81 -3.25 2.87
N ALA A 451 7.07 -3.61 2.96
CA ALA A 451 7.87 -3.15 4.06
C ALA A 451 8.26 -1.68 3.85
N TRP A 452 8.22 -0.92 4.95
CA TRP A 452 8.84 0.39 4.98
C TRP A 452 10.37 0.21 4.88
N PRO A 453 11.06 0.83 3.89
CA PRO A 453 12.49 0.63 3.61
C PRO A 453 13.41 0.84 4.81
N LEU A 454 12.98 1.60 5.81
CA LEU A 454 13.74 1.89 7.03
C LEU A 454 13.69 0.78 8.11
N PHE A 455 12.78 -0.21 7.99
CA PHE A 455 12.57 -1.23 9.04
C PHE A 455 12.86 -2.68 8.59
N PHE A 456 13.28 -2.89 7.33
CA PHE A 456 13.44 -4.22 6.70
C PHE A 456 14.43 -5.16 7.40
N GLU A 457 15.52 -4.64 7.94
CA GLU A 457 16.52 -5.49 8.61
C GLU A 457 16.12 -5.85 10.03
N ILE A 458 15.07 -5.23 10.57
CA ILE A 458 14.73 -5.36 11.98
C ILE A 458 13.67 -6.45 12.20
N PHE A 459 12.66 -6.59 11.33
CA PHE A 459 11.55 -7.54 11.54
C PHE A 459 10.96 -8.14 10.24
N PRO A 460 11.65 -9.11 9.59
CA PRO A 460 11.17 -9.78 8.37
C PRO A 460 9.83 -10.52 8.51
N GLU A 461 9.45 -10.93 9.71
CA GLU A 461 8.21 -11.64 10.07
C GLU A 461 6.94 -10.82 9.84
N LEU A 462 6.99 -9.49 10.04
CA LEU A 462 5.80 -8.62 10.02
C LEU A 462 5.06 -8.57 8.67
N ASN A 463 5.66 -9.06 7.58
CA ASN A 463 5.08 -9.01 6.24
C ASN A 463 4.92 -10.40 5.60
N ALA A 464 5.15 -11.48 6.35
CA ALA A 464 5.12 -12.84 5.81
C ALA A 464 3.71 -13.25 5.35
N LEU A 465 2.72 -13.15 6.25
CA LEU A 465 1.32 -13.47 5.97
C LEU A 465 0.76 -12.73 4.73
N PRO A 466 0.86 -11.39 4.62
CA PRO A 466 0.32 -10.69 3.45
C PRO A 466 1.07 -11.05 2.15
N ARG A 467 2.36 -11.40 2.20
CA ARG A 467 3.11 -11.87 1.01
C ARG A 467 2.69 -13.28 0.60
N ALA A 468 2.54 -14.19 1.56
CA ALA A 468 2.03 -15.53 1.34
C ALA A 468 0.61 -15.50 0.77
N GLY A 469 -0.28 -14.71 1.38
CA GLY A 469 -1.64 -14.48 0.90
C GLY A 469 -1.67 -13.90 -0.52
N LEU A 470 -0.77 -12.96 -0.84
CA LEU A 470 -0.67 -12.40 -2.19
C LEU A 470 -0.24 -13.45 -3.23
N LEU A 471 0.70 -14.35 -2.89
CA LEU A 471 1.10 -15.43 -3.78
C LEU A 471 -0.08 -16.37 -4.09
N ARG A 472 -0.81 -16.81 -3.07
CA ARG A 472 -2.00 -17.67 -3.22
C ARG A 472 -3.10 -16.99 -4.01
N LEU A 473 -3.39 -15.73 -3.69
CA LEU A 473 -4.39 -14.96 -4.43
C LEU A 473 -4.05 -14.85 -5.93
N GLU A 474 -2.78 -14.63 -6.28
CA GLU A 474 -2.33 -14.45 -7.66
C GLU A 474 -2.21 -15.77 -8.44
N ARG A 475 -1.90 -16.90 -7.79
CA ARG A 475 -1.59 -18.18 -8.46
C ARG A 475 -2.64 -19.27 -8.29
N GLU A 476 -3.31 -19.32 -7.15
CA GLU A 476 -4.24 -20.40 -6.79
C GLU A 476 -5.70 -19.93 -6.93
N LEU A 477 -6.08 -18.83 -6.26
CA LEU A 477 -7.45 -18.30 -6.30
C LEU A 477 -7.78 -17.61 -7.63
N GLY A 478 -6.73 -17.26 -8.38
CA GLY A 478 -6.82 -16.54 -9.64
C GLY A 478 -7.27 -15.09 -9.47
N MET A 479 -6.60 -14.19 -10.19
CA MET A 479 -7.06 -12.82 -10.35
C MET A 479 -7.83 -12.69 -11.66
N PRO A 480 -9.06 -12.12 -11.66
CA PRO A 480 -9.72 -11.80 -12.91
C PRO A 480 -8.84 -10.83 -13.71
N GLU A 481 -8.83 -10.99 -15.04
CA GLU A 481 -8.16 -10.03 -15.92
C GLU A 481 -8.77 -8.66 -15.73
N ARG A 482 -7.93 -7.64 -15.53
CA ARG A 482 -8.40 -6.26 -15.49
C ARG A 482 -8.81 -5.86 -16.89
N SER A 483 -9.97 -5.23 -17.01
CA SER A 483 -10.28 -4.52 -18.25
C SER A 483 -9.22 -3.43 -18.49
N TRP A 484 -8.94 -3.10 -19.74
CA TRP A 484 -8.01 -2.01 -20.07
C TRP A 484 -8.44 -0.68 -19.44
N LEU A 485 -9.75 -0.48 -19.27
CA LEU A 485 -10.34 0.69 -18.63
C LEU A 485 -10.05 0.71 -17.13
N GLU A 486 -10.18 -0.43 -16.43
CA GLU A 486 -9.81 -0.55 -15.02
C GLU A 486 -8.32 -0.35 -14.81
N ALA A 487 -7.47 -0.87 -15.71
CA ALA A 487 -6.04 -0.64 -15.68
C ALA A 487 -5.73 0.86 -15.85
N LEU A 488 -6.36 1.52 -16.81
CA LEU A 488 -6.20 2.96 -17.04
C LEU A 488 -6.71 3.81 -15.86
N LEU A 489 -7.86 3.44 -15.28
CA LEU A 489 -8.41 4.10 -14.09
C LEU A 489 -7.51 3.86 -12.87
N ALA A 490 -6.94 2.67 -12.69
CA ALA A 490 -5.99 2.42 -11.61
C ALA A 490 -4.72 3.27 -11.77
N GLU A 491 -4.27 3.50 -13.01
CA GLU A 491 -3.06 4.26 -13.35
C GLU A 491 -3.33 5.74 -13.66
N ARG A 492 -4.55 6.25 -13.44
CA ARG A 492 -4.95 7.62 -13.86
C ARG A 492 -4.08 8.73 -13.27
N LEU A 493 -3.59 8.56 -12.04
CA LEU A 493 -2.66 9.49 -11.40
C LEU A 493 -1.29 9.49 -12.08
N LEU A 494 -0.81 8.31 -12.50
CA LEU A 494 0.42 8.16 -13.26
C LEU A 494 0.29 8.82 -14.64
N ILE A 495 -0.84 8.62 -15.32
CA ILE A 495 -1.12 9.25 -16.62
C ILE A 495 -1.18 10.77 -16.47
N ALA A 496 -1.88 11.28 -15.45
CA ALA A 496 -1.98 12.72 -15.19
C ALA A 496 -0.61 13.34 -14.90
N THR A 497 0.24 12.67 -14.13
CA THR A 497 1.60 13.16 -13.84
C THR A 497 2.52 13.11 -15.05
N LEU A 498 2.43 12.06 -15.89
CA LEU A 498 3.13 12.01 -17.17
C LEU A 498 2.74 13.17 -18.08
N LEU A 499 1.43 13.48 -18.16
CA LEU A 499 0.92 14.60 -18.96
C LEU A 499 1.42 15.94 -18.40
N LEU A 500 1.37 16.11 -17.08
CA LEU A 500 1.88 17.30 -16.39
C LEU A 500 3.36 17.56 -16.70
N VAL A 501 4.21 16.54 -16.52
CA VAL A 501 5.65 16.63 -16.80
C VAL A 501 5.89 16.92 -18.28
N SER A 502 5.17 16.25 -19.18
CA SER A 502 5.28 16.46 -20.63
C SER A 502 4.92 17.89 -21.03
N LEU A 503 3.87 18.46 -20.46
CA LEU A 503 3.47 19.84 -20.72
C LEU A 503 4.52 20.85 -20.21
N CYS A 504 5.13 20.61 -19.05
CA CYS A 504 6.24 21.44 -18.54
C CYS A 504 7.43 21.42 -19.49
N LEU A 505 7.84 20.24 -19.97
CA LEU A 505 8.94 20.08 -20.91
C LEU A 505 8.62 20.73 -22.27
N LEU A 506 7.38 20.61 -22.75
CA LEU A 506 6.94 21.28 -23.97
C LEU A 506 7.02 22.80 -23.84
N ALA A 507 6.57 23.37 -22.71
CA ALA A 507 6.68 24.80 -22.46
C ALA A 507 8.13 25.29 -22.50
N ILE A 508 9.05 24.58 -21.82
CA ILE A 508 10.49 24.88 -21.84
C ILE A 508 11.06 24.79 -23.27
N ARG A 509 10.63 23.78 -24.05
CA ARG A 509 11.09 23.59 -25.43
C ARG A 509 10.68 24.75 -26.32
N LEU A 510 9.45 25.23 -26.18
CA LEU A 510 8.88 26.33 -26.96
C LEU A 510 9.44 27.70 -26.56
N SER A 511 10.01 27.84 -25.36
CA SER A 511 10.61 29.10 -24.92
C SER A 511 11.95 29.41 -25.63
N PRO A 512 12.19 30.68 -25.99
CA PRO A 512 13.42 31.12 -26.65
C PRO A 512 14.64 30.97 -25.73
N LYS A 513 15.81 30.64 -26.30
CA LYS A 513 17.04 30.40 -25.51
C LYS A 513 17.55 31.67 -24.82
N SER A 514 17.42 32.82 -25.47
CA SER A 514 17.66 34.14 -24.89
C SER A 514 16.53 35.09 -25.28
N PRO A 515 16.21 36.09 -24.44
CA PRO A 515 15.20 37.10 -24.77
C PRO A 515 15.57 37.91 -26.03
N GLU A 516 16.86 38.07 -26.32
CA GLU A 516 17.38 38.75 -27.53
C GLU A 516 17.02 38.01 -28.82
N GLN A 517 17.08 36.66 -28.83
CA GLN A 517 16.72 35.85 -30.00
C GLN A 517 15.22 35.90 -30.34
N ALA A 518 14.37 36.25 -29.38
CA ALA A 518 12.94 36.38 -29.63
C ALA A 518 12.57 37.70 -30.34
N GLY A 519 13.41 38.74 -30.18
CA GLY A 519 13.25 40.01 -30.86
C GLY A 519 13.64 39.96 -32.34
N GLU A 520 14.62 39.12 -32.69
CA GLU A 520 15.13 38.99 -34.07
C GLU A 520 14.20 38.18 -34.99
N GLY A 521 13.43 37.23 -34.45
CA GLY A 521 12.48 36.41 -35.23
C GLY A 521 11.10 37.07 -35.47
N ALA A 522 10.85 38.24 -34.87
CA ALA A 522 9.57 38.96 -34.97
C ALA A 522 9.65 40.24 -35.84
N GLN A 523 10.78 40.46 -36.52
CA GLN A 523 10.86 41.46 -37.59
C GLN A 523 10.38 40.81 -38.90
N PRO A 524 9.31 41.32 -39.54
CA PRO A 524 8.87 40.86 -40.85
C PRO A 524 9.90 41.15 -41.95
#